data_AF-A0A7W3QMQ9-F1
#
_entry.id   AF-A0A7W3QMQ9-F1
#
_cell.length_a   1.000
_cell.length_b   1.000
_cell.length_c   1.000
_cell.angle_alpha   90.00
_cell.angle_beta   90.00
_cell.angle_gamma   90.00
#
_symmetry.space_group_name_H-M   'P 1'
#
loop_
_entity.id
_entity.type
_entity.pdbx_description
1 polymer ?
#
loop_
_entity_poly.entity_id
_entity_poly.type
_entity_poly.pdbx_seq_one_letter_code
_entity_poly.pdbx_strand_id
1 'polypeptide(L)' 'MTRLIDRVLARVAHKETVDAGCSRYEFCKNGIKYLRMCCKDEGCYTNPIGRC' A
#
# COMPACT_ATOMS: atom_id res chain seq x y z
N MET A 1 6.39 7.46 -21.73
CA MET A 1 5.37 8.43 -21.24
C MET A 1 4.33 7.66 -20.41
N THR A 2 4.59 7.43 -19.13
CA THR A 2 3.75 6.56 -18.26
C THR A 2 3.26 7.26 -16.99
N ARG A 3 3.76 8.48 -16.72
CA ARG A 3 3.63 9.16 -15.41
C ARG A 3 2.20 9.55 -15.01
N LEU A 4 1.28 9.64 -15.96
CA LEU A 4 -0.11 10.00 -15.70
C LEU A 4 -0.93 8.79 -15.22
N ILE A 5 -0.67 7.60 -15.78
CA ILE A 5 -1.38 6.37 -15.47
C ILE A 5 -1.05 5.93 -14.03
N ASP A 6 0.22 5.99 -13.63
CA ASP A 6 0.67 5.75 -12.26
C ASP A 6 -0.03 6.65 -11.22
N ARG A 7 -0.22 7.94 -11.54
CA ARG A 7 -0.87 8.89 -10.62
C ARG A 7 -2.36 8.61 -10.45
N VAL A 8 -3.01 8.18 -11.53
CA VAL A 8 -4.43 7.80 -11.49
C VAL A 8 -4.58 6.50 -10.71
N LEU A 9 -3.76 5.48 -10.97
CA LEU A 9 -3.77 4.24 -10.18
C LEU A 9 -3.51 4.50 -8.69
N ALA A 10 -2.57 5.37 -8.35
CA ALA A 10 -2.27 5.71 -6.95
C ALA A 10 -3.48 6.38 -6.25
N ARG A 11 -4.22 7.25 -6.93
CA ARG A 11 -5.44 7.86 -6.37
C ARG A 11 -6.59 6.88 -6.26
N VAL A 12 -6.79 6.03 -7.28
CA VAL A 12 -7.86 5.04 -7.28
C VAL A 12 -7.60 4.00 -6.19
N ALA A 13 -6.39 3.45 -6.10
CA ALA A 13 -5.99 2.55 -5.02
C ALA A 13 -6.15 3.21 -3.64
N HIS A 14 -5.82 4.48 -3.50
CA HIS A 14 -6.04 5.20 -2.24
C HIS A 14 -7.54 5.39 -1.91
N LYS A 15 -8.39 5.60 -2.92
CA LYS A 15 -9.82 5.77 -2.71
C LYS A 15 -10.49 4.45 -2.34
N GLU A 16 -10.16 3.37 -3.06
CA GLU A 16 -10.64 2.01 -2.81
C GLU A 16 -10.23 1.53 -1.41
N THR A 17 -8.97 1.77 -1.01
CA THR A 17 -8.47 1.38 0.32
C THR A 17 -9.11 2.17 1.47
N VAL A 18 -9.56 3.40 1.23
CA VAL A 18 -10.28 4.20 2.23
C VAL A 18 -11.73 3.75 2.34
N ASP A 19 -12.39 3.46 1.21
CA ASP A 19 -13.77 2.93 1.19
C ASP A 19 -13.85 1.51 1.80
N ALA A 20 -12.82 0.69 1.58
CA ALA A 20 -12.72 -0.68 2.12
C ALA A 20 -12.26 -0.74 3.60
N GLY A 21 -12.09 0.41 4.28
CA GLY A 21 -11.68 0.46 5.69
C GLY A 21 -10.28 -0.11 5.94
N CYS A 22 -9.37 0.03 4.98
CA CYS A 22 -8.05 -0.56 5.06
C CYS A 22 -7.11 0.25 5.96
N SER A 23 -6.44 -0.43 6.88
CA SER A 23 -5.37 0.14 7.69
C SER A 23 -4.02 -0.16 7.05
N ARG A 24 -3.21 0.88 6.83
CA ARG A 24 -1.82 0.73 6.35
C ARG A 24 -0.84 1.19 7.41
N TYR A 25 0.21 0.42 7.63
CA TYR A 25 1.32 0.79 8.49
C TYR A 25 2.65 0.32 7.91
N GLU A 26 3.69 1.06 8.23
CA GLU A 26 5.05 0.80 7.78
C GLU A 26 5.88 0.26 8.94
N PHE A 27 6.69 -0.76 8.69
CA PHE A 27 7.64 -1.28 9.68
C PHE A 27 8.93 -1.73 9.03
N CYS A 28 10.02 -1.68 9.79
CA CYS A 28 11.33 -2.15 9.35
C CYS A 28 11.62 -3.52 9.93
N LYS A 29 12.10 -4.46 9.10
CA LYS A 29 12.55 -5.78 9.53
C LYS A 29 13.79 -6.18 8.71
N ASN A 30 14.87 -6.58 9.37
CA ASN A 30 16.13 -6.99 8.71
C ASN A 30 16.67 -5.97 7.68
N GLY A 31 16.61 -4.66 7.98
CA GLY A 31 17.08 -3.59 7.06
C GLY A 31 16.20 -3.37 5.83
N ILE A 32 15.01 -3.97 5.79
CA ILE A 32 14.04 -3.81 4.72
C ILE A 32 12.78 -3.17 5.32
N LYS A 33 12.32 -2.09 4.70
CA LYS A 33 11.08 -1.40 5.02
C LYS A 33 9.92 -2.13 4.33
N TYR A 34 8.92 -2.53 5.10
CA TYR A 34 7.72 -3.19 4.63
C TYR A 34 6.52 -2.28 4.84
N LEU A 35 5.63 -2.24 3.86
CA LEU A 35 4.31 -1.65 3.96
C LEU A 35 3.31 -2.80 4.11
N ARG A 36 2.61 -2.83 5.23
CA ARG A 36 1.51 -3.76 5.44
C ARG A 36 0.19 -3.02 5.37
N MET A 37 -0.69 -3.54 4.53
CA MET A 37 -2.02 -3.02 4.29
C MET A 37 -3.02 -4.13 4.61
N CYS A 38 -3.90 -3.88 5.57
CA CYS A 38 -4.95 -4.82 5.97
C CYS A 38 -6.30 -4.20 5.64
N CYS A 39 -7.03 -4.87 4.75
CA CYS A 39 -8.40 -4.54 4.37
C CYS A 39 -9.37 -5.54 5.01
N LYS A 40 -10.53 -5.07 5.44
CA LYS A 40 -11.50 -5.89 6.19
C LYS A 40 -12.02 -7.09 5.39
N ASP A 41 -12.18 -6.94 4.08
CA ASP A 41 -12.76 -7.94 3.20
C ASP A 41 -11.75 -8.60 2.23
N GLU A 42 -10.60 -7.97 1.98
CA GLU A 42 -9.55 -8.53 1.11
C GLU A 42 -8.36 -9.17 1.86
N GLY A 43 -8.30 -9.00 3.19
CA GLY A 43 -7.20 -9.53 4.01
C GLY A 43 -5.98 -8.60 4.07
N CYS A 44 -4.86 -9.15 4.53
CA CYS A 44 -3.63 -8.40 4.80
C CYS A 44 -2.53 -8.70 3.79
N TYR A 45 -2.05 -7.67 3.11
CA TYR A 45 -0.93 -7.72 2.18
C TYR A 45 0.29 -7.05 2.79
N THR A 46 1.47 -7.65 2.62
CA THR A 46 2.74 -7.06 3.07
C THR A 46 3.69 -6.99 1.90
N ASN A 47 4.02 -5.78 1.48
CA ASN A 47 4.91 -5.53 0.36
C ASN A 47 6.20 -4.86 0.83
N PRO A 48 7.38 -5.30 0.36
CA PRO A 48 8.62 -4.57 0.60
C PRO A 48 8.60 -3.27 -0.21
N ILE A 49 8.82 -2.13 0.47
CA ILE A 49 8.82 -0.80 -0.15
C ILE A 49 10.20 -0.18 -0.28
N GLY A 50 11.22 -0.75 0.36
CA GLY A 50 12.59 -0.30 0.20
C GLY A 50 13.50 -0.74 1.34
N ARG A 51 14.67 -0.11 1.45
CA ARG A 51 15.53 -0.25 2.62
C ARG A 51 15.07 0.68 3.74
N CYS A 52 15.26 0.17 4.95
CA CYS A 52 15.37 0.94 6.18
C CYS A 52 16.88 0.95 6.49
#